data_AF-M4RE40-F1
#
_entry.id   AF-M4RE40-F1
#
_cell.length_a   1.000
_cell.length_b   1.000
_cell.length_c   1.000
_cell.angle_alpha   90.00
_cell.angle_beta   90.00
_cell.angle_gamma   90.00
#
_symmetry.space_group_name_H-M   'P 1'
#
loop_
_entity.id
_entity.type
_entity.pdbx_description
1 polymer ?
#
loop_
_entity_poly.entity_id
_entity_poly.type
_entity_poly.pdbx_seq_one_letter_code
_entity_poly.pdbx_strand_id
1 'polypeptide(L)'
;MSSAVEESVPISRRSTDARRTYRIRQWLAVPKNLLHVGVLTAYTAVVITVMCFHEPWFDEAQAWLMARDCSWHDLLLVRPHYEGHPPFWWLLLAIPARLGVPYEWGLKGVQLITAVFLVWLLVFRSGLPEVLRIILPFTYFVCYQDGVTSRPYALMMAAMVLTGISWRNRDDHPWRLAGSLVLLCLCSAYGVILAGGITMVWVWRVWRQRGIRGVLMGSKPCLAGWLVLLAVGLGITALIWPKPNTYDSGLDLLADSPLPSVWQMVLRFWLCLPSETMFTSVFSDSMLSFVSASAWEWMMMAVISGLMWAVFVHLAYRRGELGLLLVPYAMMCVLGADISRFIMWESSWGISFWCCVRCAEIVLWAWTTFRRG
;
A
#
# COMPACT_ATOMS: atom_id res chain seq x y z
N MET A 1 20.85 -33.70 -44.68
CA MET A 1 19.70 -33.47 -43.78
C MET A 1 20.24 -33.09 -42.41
N SER A 2 19.90 -31.87 -41.99
CA SER A 2 20.04 -31.23 -40.66
C SER A 2 20.98 -31.84 -39.62
N SER A 3 22.17 -31.27 -39.46
CA SER A 3 22.93 -31.33 -38.21
C SER A 3 22.34 -30.29 -37.26
N ALA A 4 21.73 -30.73 -36.16
CA ALA A 4 21.24 -29.87 -35.11
C ALA A 4 22.39 -29.04 -34.52
N VAL A 5 22.30 -27.72 -34.67
CA VAL A 5 23.15 -26.76 -33.98
C VAL A 5 22.66 -26.72 -32.54
N GLU A 6 23.34 -27.49 -31.68
CA GLU A 6 23.19 -27.39 -30.24
C GLU A 6 23.86 -26.07 -29.82
N GLU A 7 23.08 -25.00 -29.69
CA GLU A 7 23.54 -23.70 -29.18
C GLU A 7 24.06 -23.88 -27.75
N SER A 8 25.38 -24.07 -27.62
CA SER A 8 26.07 -24.07 -26.34
C SER A 8 25.95 -22.68 -25.70
N VAL A 9 25.04 -22.54 -24.73
CA VAL A 9 24.89 -21.31 -23.95
C VAL A 9 26.25 -20.95 -23.31
N PRO A 10 26.79 -19.73 -23.51
CA PRO A 10 28.12 -19.39 -23.03
C PRO A 10 28.22 -19.45 -21.50
N ILE A 11 29.28 -20.11 -21.01
CA ILE A 11 29.57 -20.40 -19.59
C ILE A 11 29.49 -19.15 -18.69
N SER A 12 29.79 -17.96 -19.22
CA SER A 12 29.69 -16.69 -18.50
C SER A 12 28.24 -16.35 -18.11
N ARG A 13 27.26 -16.54 -19.01
CA ARG A 13 25.83 -16.34 -18.73
C ARG A 13 25.31 -17.33 -17.69
N ARG A 14 25.75 -18.59 -17.76
CA ARG A 14 25.41 -19.63 -16.77
C ARG A 14 25.91 -19.25 -15.36
N SER A 15 27.10 -18.65 -15.27
CA SER A 15 27.68 -18.19 -13.99
C SER A 15 26.97 -16.98 -13.37
N THR A 16 26.44 -16.07 -14.21
CA THR A 16 25.69 -14.89 -13.73
C THR A 16 24.29 -15.28 -13.29
N ASP A 17 23.65 -16.22 -14.00
CA ASP A 17 22.31 -16.70 -13.66
C ASP A 17 22.33 -17.57 -12.41
N ALA A 18 23.38 -18.40 -12.24
CA ALA A 18 23.62 -19.14 -11.01
C ALA A 18 23.85 -18.21 -9.81
N ARG A 19 24.63 -17.12 -9.98
CA ARG A 19 24.84 -16.10 -8.92
C ARG A 19 23.56 -15.33 -8.59
N ARG A 20 22.76 -14.98 -9.60
CA ARG A 20 21.47 -14.31 -9.40
C ARG A 20 20.51 -15.23 -8.64
N THR A 21 20.40 -16.49 -9.06
CA THR A 21 19.57 -17.51 -8.41
C THR A 21 20.02 -17.78 -6.99
N TYR A 22 21.34 -17.85 -6.74
CA TYR A 22 21.90 -17.99 -5.39
C TYR A 22 21.52 -16.80 -4.50
N ARG A 23 21.64 -15.55 -5.00
CA ARG A 23 21.23 -14.37 -4.23
C ARG A 23 19.73 -14.34 -3.94
N ILE A 24 18.89 -14.74 -4.89
CA ILE A 24 17.43 -14.86 -4.67
C ILE A 24 17.16 -15.91 -3.62
N ARG A 25 17.77 -17.11 -3.72
CA ARG A 25 17.63 -18.18 -2.73
C ARG A 25 18.08 -17.72 -1.35
N GLN A 26 19.21 -17.03 -1.24
CA GLN A 26 19.70 -16.49 0.02
C GLN A 26 18.76 -15.40 0.58
N TRP A 27 18.16 -14.59 -0.28
CA TRP A 27 17.15 -13.59 0.11
C TRP A 27 15.77 -14.18 0.37
N LEU A 28 15.48 -15.41 -0.04
CA LEU A 28 14.27 -16.14 0.35
C LEU A 28 14.50 -17.02 1.57
N ALA A 29 15.76 -17.39 1.84
CA ALA A 29 16.12 -18.24 2.96
C ALA A 29 15.68 -17.61 4.29
N VAL A 30 14.88 -18.37 5.04
CA VAL A 30 14.43 -18.01 6.38
C VAL A 30 15.62 -18.21 7.34
N PRO A 31 16.05 -17.17 8.07
CA PRO A 31 17.03 -17.32 9.15
C PRO A 31 16.54 -18.40 10.13
N LYS A 32 17.45 -19.20 10.71
CA LYS A 32 17.12 -20.24 11.70
C LYS A 32 16.69 -19.67 13.07
N ASN A 33 16.04 -18.51 13.10
CA ASN A 33 15.50 -17.93 14.31
C ASN A 33 14.16 -18.58 14.64
N LEU A 34 14.18 -19.54 15.57
CA LEU A 34 13.00 -20.30 16.00
C LEU A 34 11.87 -19.40 16.51
N LEU A 35 12.20 -18.27 17.14
CA LEU A 35 11.20 -17.30 17.61
C LEU A 35 10.42 -16.71 16.45
N HIS A 36 11.12 -16.26 15.41
CA HIS A 36 10.51 -15.66 14.22
C HIS A 36 9.67 -16.67 13.42
N VAL A 37 10.15 -17.91 13.33
CA VAL A 37 9.37 -19.01 12.75
C VAL A 37 8.12 -19.26 13.58
N GLY A 38 8.24 -19.32 14.91
CA GLY A 38 7.12 -19.44 15.84
C GLY A 38 6.09 -18.32 15.69
N VAL A 39 6.52 -17.07 15.55
CA VAL A 39 5.65 -15.91 15.31
C VAL A 39 4.88 -16.06 14.00
N LEU A 40 5.55 -16.38 12.89
CA LEU A 40 4.87 -16.56 11.60
C LEU A 40 3.87 -17.72 11.66
N THR A 41 4.27 -18.86 12.24
CA THR A 41 3.39 -20.03 12.40
C THR A 41 2.18 -19.72 13.26
N ALA A 42 2.37 -19.05 14.40
CA ALA A 42 1.27 -18.64 15.28
C ALA A 42 0.34 -17.65 14.59
N TYR A 43 0.88 -16.65 13.89
CA TYR A 43 0.09 -15.71 13.08
C TYR A 43 -0.75 -16.43 12.03
N THR A 44 -0.14 -17.32 11.23
CA THR A 44 -0.85 -18.08 10.22
C THR A 44 -1.96 -18.94 10.83
N ALA A 45 -1.71 -19.60 11.96
CA ALA A 45 -2.72 -20.39 12.65
C ALA A 45 -3.90 -19.54 13.13
N VAL A 46 -3.62 -18.37 13.71
CA VAL A 46 -4.66 -17.42 14.15
C VAL A 46 -5.48 -16.94 12.96
N VAL A 47 -4.83 -16.47 11.88
CA VAL A 47 -5.53 -15.96 10.69
C VAL A 47 -6.40 -17.04 10.06
N ILE A 48 -5.88 -18.27 9.87
CA ILE A 48 -6.68 -19.39 9.34
C ILE A 48 -7.89 -19.66 10.23
N THR A 49 -7.70 -19.68 11.55
CA THR A 49 -8.79 -19.93 12.49
C THR A 49 -9.87 -18.86 12.37
N VAL A 50 -9.50 -17.58 12.36
CA VAL A 50 -10.45 -16.47 12.23
C VAL A 50 -11.12 -16.49 10.85
N MET A 51 -10.38 -16.78 9.78
CA MET A 51 -10.94 -16.95 8.43
C MET A 51 -12.01 -18.03 8.36
N CYS A 52 -11.95 -19.09 9.17
CA CYS A 52 -13.00 -20.11 9.21
C CYS A 52 -14.35 -19.56 9.72
N PHE A 53 -14.33 -18.50 10.54
CA PHE A 53 -15.53 -17.87 11.10
C PHE A 53 -15.87 -16.53 10.44
N HIS A 54 -14.95 -15.95 9.66
CA HIS A 54 -15.19 -14.70 8.96
C HIS A 54 -16.16 -14.90 7.81
N GLU A 55 -17.29 -14.20 7.84
CA GLU A 55 -18.21 -14.12 6.72
C GLU A 55 -17.75 -12.99 5.79
N PRO A 56 -17.38 -13.27 4.53
CA PRO A 56 -16.87 -12.23 3.63
C PRO A 56 -17.87 -11.10 3.46
N TRP A 57 -17.39 -9.87 3.58
CA TRP A 57 -18.20 -8.69 3.42
C TRP A 57 -18.64 -8.47 1.97
N PHE A 58 -19.59 -7.55 1.81
CA PHE A 58 -20.15 -7.19 0.50
C PHE A 58 -19.06 -6.84 -0.52
N ASP A 59 -18.06 -6.05 -0.13
CA ASP A 59 -16.98 -5.59 -1.00
C ASP A 59 -15.94 -6.68 -1.31
N GLU A 60 -15.80 -7.69 -0.45
CA GLU A 60 -15.01 -8.91 -0.72
C GLU A 60 -15.73 -9.82 -1.73
N ALA A 61 -17.03 -10.03 -1.52
CA ALA A 61 -17.87 -10.83 -2.41
C ALA A 61 -17.96 -10.21 -3.81
N GLN A 62 -18.16 -8.88 -3.88
CA GLN A 62 -18.19 -8.14 -5.13
C GLN A 62 -16.87 -8.30 -5.91
N ALA A 63 -15.71 -8.16 -5.24
CA ALA A 63 -14.41 -8.33 -5.86
C ALA A 63 -14.22 -9.74 -6.45
N TRP A 64 -14.68 -10.77 -5.75
CA TRP A 64 -14.63 -12.14 -6.26
C TRP A 64 -15.52 -12.35 -7.48
N LEU A 65 -16.77 -11.87 -7.43
CA LEU A 65 -17.72 -12.00 -8.54
C LEU A 65 -17.21 -11.28 -9.79
N MET A 66 -16.63 -10.08 -9.64
CA MET A 66 -15.99 -9.38 -10.76
C MET A 66 -14.84 -10.20 -11.35
N ALA A 67 -13.97 -10.76 -10.52
CA ALA A 67 -12.84 -11.55 -10.97
C ALA A 67 -13.26 -12.83 -11.73
N ARG A 68 -14.34 -13.48 -11.25
CA ARG A 68 -14.91 -14.69 -11.85
C ARG A 68 -15.66 -14.43 -13.16
N ASP A 69 -16.53 -13.42 -13.16
CA ASP A 69 -17.61 -13.31 -14.15
C ASP A 69 -17.35 -12.23 -15.23
N CYS A 70 -16.49 -11.23 -14.98
CA CYS A 70 -16.20 -10.20 -15.99
C CYS A 70 -15.35 -10.73 -17.14
N SER A 71 -15.58 -10.21 -18.35
CA SER A 71 -14.62 -10.39 -19.46
C SER A 71 -13.27 -9.75 -19.10
N TRP A 72 -12.17 -10.19 -19.72
CA TRP A 72 -10.86 -9.57 -19.49
C TRP A 72 -10.85 -8.08 -19.85
N HIS A 73 -11.59 -7.70 -20.89
CA HIS A 73 -11.80 -6.31 -21.26
C HIS A 73 -12.47 -5.54 -20.12
N ASP A 74 -13.57 -6.05 -19.58
CA ASP A 74 -14.30 -5.33 -18.55
C ASP A 74 -13.51 -5.25 -17.25
N LEU A 75 -12.87 -6.35 -16.86
CA LEU A 75 -12.05 -6.42 -15.66
C LEU A 75 -10.89 -5.42 -15.69
N LEU A 76 -10.23 -5.27 -16.84
CA LEU A 76 -9.03 -4.45 -16.99
C LEU A 76 -9.32 -3.00 -17.36
N LEU A 77 -10.40 -2.71 -18.09
CA LEU A 77 -10.61 -1.40 -18.74
C LEU A 77 -11.98 -0.77 -18.46
N VAL A 78 -12.93 -1.48 -17.85
CA VAL A 78 -14.27 -0.94 -17.58
C VAL A 78 -14.52 -0.80 -16.09
N ARG A 79 -14.40 -1.90 -15.33
CA ARG A 79 -14.65 -1.94 -13.88
C ARG A 79 -13.77 -0.98 -13.07
N PRO A 80 -12.47 -0.78 -13.37
CA PRO A 80 -11.65 0.15 -12.60
C PRO A 80 -12.21 1.58 -12.54
N HIS A 81 -12.87 2.05 -13.60
CA HIS A 81 -13.49 3.38 -13.64
C HIS A 81 -14.72 3.50 -12.74
N TYR A 82 -15.39 2.40 -12.42
CA TYR A 82 -16.60 2.39 -11.58
C TYR A 82 -16.27 2.11 -10.12
N GLU A 83 -15.24 1.32 -9.87
CA GLU A 83 -14.81 0.90 -8.53
C GLU A 83 -13.78 1.87 -7.93
N GLY A 84 -13.11 2.68 -8.76
CA GLY A 84 -12.05 3.60 -8.32
C GLY A 84 -10.78 2.88 -7.84
N HIS A 85 -10.63 1.59 -8.15
CA HIS A 85 -9.53 0.74 -7.69
C HIS A 85 -8.80 0.09 -8.90
N PRO A 86 -7.46 -0.05 -8.86
CA PRO A 86 -6.72 -0.69 -9.94
C PRO A 86 -6.96 -2.21 -9.99
N PRO A 87 -7.02 -2.86 -11.17
CA PRO A 87 -7.52 -4.22 -11.31
C PRO A 87 -6.62 -5.33 -10.74
N PHE A 88 -5.47 -4.99 -10.15
CA PHE A 88 -4.46 -5.97 -9.74
C PHE A 88 -4.99 -6.99 -8.73
N TRP A 89 -5.79 -6.56 -7.76
CA TRP A 89 -6.40 -7.47 -6.79
C TRP A 89 -7.32 -8.48 -7.49
N TRP A 90 -8.16 -8.01 -8.42
CA TRP A 90 -9.03 -8.90 -9.16
C TRP A 90 -8.27 -9.84 -10.09
N LEU A 91 -7.12 -9.43 -10.63
CA LEU A 91 -6.27 -10.33 -11.41
C LEU A 91 -5.74 -11.49 -10.56
N LEU A 92 -5.40 -11.25 -9.29
CA LEU A 92 -4.99 -12.32 -8.37
C LEU A 92 -6.16 -13.25 -8.05
N LEU A 93 -7.35 -12.70 -7.79
CA LEU A 93 -8.56 -13.49 -7.54
C LEU A 93 -9.05 -14.25 -8.78
N ALA A 94 -8.84 -13.71 -9.98
CA ALA A 94 -9.29 -14.31 -11.23
C ALA A 94 -8.62 -15.67 -11.48
N ILE A 95 -7.40 -15.87 -10.96
CA ILE A 95 -6.69 -17.15 -11.07
C ILE A 95 -7.50 -18.28 -10.42
N PRO A 96 -7.75 -18.31 -9.11
CA PRO A 96 -8.57 -19.38 -8.51
C PRO A 96 -10.04 -19.32 -8.95
N ALA A 97 -10.62 -18.12 -9.13
CA ALA A 97 -12.03 -17.98 -9.46
C ALA A 97 -12.38 -18.60 -10.82
N ARG A 98 -11.54 -18.40 -11.84
CA ARG A 98 -11.76 -18.96 -13.19
C ARG A 98 -11.31 -20.41 -13.32
N LEU A 99 -10.48 -20.89 -12.38
CA LEU A 99 -10.14 -22.31 -12.26
C LEU A 99 -11.22 -23.13 -11.52
N GLY A 100 -12.32 -22.49 -11.09
CA GLY A 100 -13.43 -23.17 -10.42
C GLY A 100 -13.15 -23.50 -8.95
N VAL A 101 -12.17 -22.86 -8.32
CA VAL A 101 -11.95 -23.00 -6.87
C VAL A 101 -13.17 -22.42 -6.15
N PRO A 102 -13.70 -23.11 -5.12
CA PRO A 102 -14.85 -22.61 -4.37
C PRO A 102 -14.58 -21.21 -3.78
N TYR A 103 -15.62 -20.37 -3.77
CA TYR A 103 -15.57 -18.97 -3.36
C TYR A 103 -14.74 -18.72 -2.09
N GLU A 104 -15.14 -19.36 -0.98
CA GLU A 104 -14.49 -19.21 0.33
C GLU A 104 -13.00 -19.56 0.29
N TRP A 105 -12.65 -20.69 -0.33
CA TRP A 105 -11.29 -21.19 -0.39
C TRP A 105 -10.39 -20.35 -1.29
N GLY A 106 -10.91 -19.93 -2.45
CA GLY A 106 -10.15 -19.14 -3.40
C GLY A 106 -9.90 -17.71 -2.91
N LEU A 107 -10.94 -17.05 -2.41
CA LEU A 107 -10.86 -15.68 -1.90
C LEU A 107 -9.93 -15.61 -0.68
N LYS A 108 -10.22 -16.39 0.37
CA LYS A 108 -9.44 -16.42 1.60
C LYS A 108 -8.04 -16.99 1.38
N GLY A 109 -7.88 -17.93 0.45
CA GLY A 109 -6.58 -18.49 0.09
C GLY A 109 -5.62 -17.44 -0.50
N VAL A 110 -6.10 -16.60 -1.42
CA VAL A 110 -5.31 -15.49 -1.96
C VAL A 110 -4.96 -14.50 -0.85
N GLN A 111 -5.92 -14.15 0.01
CA GLN A 111 -5.67 -13.27 1.16
C GLN A 111 -4.63 -13.85 2.12
N LEU A 112 -4.71 -15.14 2.43
CA LEU A 112 -3.78 -15.79 3.35
C LEU A 112 -2.35 -15.73 2.81
N ILE A 113 -2.17 -15.95 1.50
CA ILE A 113 -0.85 -15.87 0.87
C ILE A 113 -0.27 -14.45 0.99
N THR A 114 -1.07 -13.42 0.74
CA THR A 114 -0.60 -12.02 0.81
C THR A 114 -0.34 -11.58 2.25
N ALA A 115 -1.17 -12.00 3.21
CA ALA A 115 -0.99 -11.77 4.64
C ALA A 115 0.27 -12.45 5.19
N VAL A 116 0.49 -13.73 4.85
CA VAL A 116 1.71 -14.46 5.23
C VAL A 116 2.95 -13.82 4.60
N PHE A 117 2.86 -13.35 3.36
CA PHE A 117 3.96 -12.63 2.72
C PHE A 117 4.29 -11.31 3.45
N LEU A 118 3.29 -10.53 3.85
CA LEU A 118 3.46 -9.33 4.66
C LEU A 118 4.17 -9.65 5.98
N VAL A 119 3.67 -10.61 6.76
CA VAL A 119 4.27 -10.94 8.06
C VAL A 119 5.66 -11.55 7.90
N TRP A 120 5.90 -12.34 6.86
CA TRP A 120 7.23 -12.81 6.53
C TRP A 120 8.21 -11.65 6.28
N LEU A 121 7.79 -10.61 5.56
CA LEU A 121 8.60 -9.40 5.37
C LEU A 121 8.86 -8.69 6.71
N LEU A 122 7.82 -8.50 7.54
CA LEU A 122 7.94 -7.83 8.83
C LEU A 122 8.89 -8.56 9.78
N VAL A 123 8.79 -9.88 9.88
CA VAL A 123 9.55 -10.67 10.84
C VAL A 123 10.98 -10.93 10.36
N PHE A 124 11.16 -11.32 9.10
CA PHE A 124 12.46 -11.81 8.61
C PHE A 124 13.26 -10.80 7.79
N ARG A 125 12.62 -9.74 7.26
CA ARG A 125 13.27 -8.79 6.34
C ARG A 125 13.29 -7.36 6.85
N SER A 126 12.39 -7.00 7.76
CA SER A 126 12.35 -5.65 8.30
C SER A 126 13.49 -5.40 9.30
N GLY A 127 13.86 -4.12 9.44
CA GLY A 127 14.81 -3.63 10.44
C GLY A 127 14.13 -3.23 11.75
N LEU A 128 12.89 -3.69 12.00
CA LEU A 128 12.13 -3.34 13.20
C LEU A 128 12.81 -3.88 14.47
N PRO A 129 12.66 -3.21 15.62
CA PRO A 129 12.96 -3.78 16.93
C PRO A 129 12.23 -5.11 17.15
N GLU A 130 12.88 -6.05 17.85
CA GLU A 130 12.40 -7.43 18.04
C GLU A 130 10.98 -7.49 18.61
N VAL A 131 10.70 -6.66 19.62
CA VAL A 131 9.36 -6.55 20.25
C VAL A 131 8.27 -6.28 19.20
N LEU A 132 8.56 -5.47 18.19
CA LEU A 132 7.57 -5.09 17.18
C LEU A 132 7.42 -6.14 16.10
N ARG A 133 8.49 -6.89 15.79
CA ARG A 133 8.36 -8.06 14.90
C ARG A 133 7.44 -9.12 15.51
N ILE A 134 7.39 -9.19 16.84
CA ILE A 134 6.54 -10.13 17.57
C ILE A 134 5.12 -9.59 17.72
N ILE A 135 4.95 -8.34 18.19
CA ILE A 135 3.63 -7.80 18.55
C ILE A 135 2.85 -7.31 17.33
N LEU A 136 3.51 -6.65 16.36
CA LEU A 136 2.84 -6.00 15.24
C LEU A 136 1.94 -6.97 14.42
N PRO A 137 2.38 -8.21 14.11
CA PRO A 137 1.53 -9.18 13.41
C PRO A 137 0.21 -9.49 14.12
N PHE A 138 0.15 -9.41 15.45
CA PHE A 138 -1.04 -9.73 16.24
C PHE A 138 -1.88 -8.49 16.61
N THR A 139 -1.57 -7.33 16.03
CA THR A 139 -2.43 -6.14 16.16
C THR A 139 -3.69 -6.32 15.32
N TYR A 140 -4.76 -5.62 15.67
CA TYR A 140 -6.02 -5.67 14.91
C TYR A 140 -5.81 -5.43 13.40
N PHE A 141 -4.98 -4.45 13.02
CA PHE A 141 -4.72 -4.15 11.61
C PHE A 141 -4.08 -5.32 10.89
N VAL A 142 -2.89 -5.74 11.33
CA VAL A 142 -2.16 -6.78 10.61
C VAL A 142 -2.83 -8.15 10.72
N CYS A 143 -3.48 -8.44 11.85
CA CYS A 143 -4.08 -9.75 12.10
C CYS A 143 -5.47 -9.89 11.49
N TYR A 144 -6.32 -8.88 11.58
CA TYR A 144 -7.70 -8.95 11.11
C TYR A 144 -7.86 -8.20 9.79
N GLN A 145 -7.54 -6.91 9.75
CA GLN A 145 -7.78 -6.07 8.58
C GLN A 145 -6.95 -6.48 7.35
N ASP A 146 -5.66 -6.77 7.55
CA ASP A 146 -4.75 -7.26 6.50
C ASP A 146 -4.64 -8.79 6.51
N GLY A 147 -5.01 -9.45 7.60
CA GLY A 147 -4.89 -10.89 7.72
C GLY A 147 -6.11 -11.62 7.14
N VAL A 148 -7.31 -11.21 7.54
CA VAL A 148 -8.56 -11.95 7.35
C VAL A 148 -9.43 -11.32 6.26
N THR A 149 -9.57 -9.99 6.25
CA THR A 149 -10.38 -9.28 5.25
C THR A 149 -9.71 -9.34 3.87
N SER A 150 -10.39 -9.94 2.89
CA SER A 150 -9.86 -10.31 1.57
C SER A 150 -9.80 -9.12 0.62
N ARG A 151 -8.89 -8.19 0.92
CA ARG A 151 -8.71 -6.90 0.26
C ARG A 151 -7.20 -6.65 0.03
N PRO A 152 -6.81 -5.77 -0.91
CA PRO A 152 -5.40 -5.56 -1.25
C PRO A 152 -4.56 -4.85 -0.16
N TYR A 153 -5.08 -4.65 1.05
CA TYR A 153 -4.40 -3.95 2.15
C TYR A 153 -3.09 -4.63 2.57
N ALA A 154 -3.09 -5.97 2.66
CA ALA A 154 -1.88 -6.73 2.98
C ALA A 154 -0.75 -6.51 1.96
N LEU A 155 -1.10 -6.48 0.67
CA LEU A 155 -0.15 -6.22 -0.42
C LEU A 155 0.33 -4.77 -0.40
N MET A 156 -0.56 -3.83 -0.09
CA MET A 156 -0.22 -2.43 0.07
C MET A 156 0.78 -2.21 1.22
N MET A 157 0.54 -2.85 2.38
CA MET A 157 1.50 -2.89 3.49
C MET A 157 2.82 -3.54 3.08
N ALA A 158 2.78 -4.68 2.40
CA ALA A 158 3.97 -5.38 1.94
C ALA A 158 4.81 -4.50 0.99
N ALA A 159 4.14 -3.79 0.07
CA ALA A 159 4.78 -2.83 -0.83
C ALA A 159 5.45 -1.68 -0.07
N MET A 160 4.81 -1.13 0.96
CA MET A 160 5.40 -0.11 1.82
C MET A 160 6.63 -0.63 2.59
N VAL A 161 6.57 -1.86 3.13
CA VAL A 161 7.70 -2.49 3.82
C VAL A 161 8.87 -2.73 2.86
N LEU A 162 8.60 -3.25 1.66
CA LEU A 162 9.60 -3.44 0.60
C LEU A 162 10.25 -2.12 0.18
N THR A 163 9.47 -1.05 0.12
CA THR A 163 9.96 0.30 -0.20
C THR A 163 10.95 0.77 0.87
N GLY A 164 10.69 0.48 2.14
CA GLY A 164 11.61 0.77 3.25
C GLY A 164 12.89 -0.02 3.22
N ILE A 165 12.79 -1.33 2.99
CA ILE A 165 13.93 -2.22 2.81
C ILE A 165 14.82 -1.72 1.65
N SER A 166 14.19 -1.23 0.58
CA SER A 166 14.88 -0.77 -0.64
C SER A 166 15.41 0.66 -0.54
N TRP A 167 14.92 1.47 0.40
CA TRP A 167 15.21 2.90 0.48
C TRP A 167 16.70 3.21 0.67
N ARG A 168 17.41 2.40 1.47
CA ARG A 168 18.83 2.60 1.78
C ARG A 168 19.71 2.52 0.52
N ASN A 169 19.43 1.56 -0.35
CA ASN A 169 20.23 1.27 -1.55
C ASN A 169 19.52 1.69 -2.84
N ARG A 170 18.61 2.66 -2.75
CA ARG A 170 17.76 3.12 -3.87
C ARG A 170 18.55 3.64 -5.07
N ASP A 171 19.70 4.26 -4.85
CA ASP A 171 20.50 4.84 -5.93
C ASP A 171 21.38 3.77 -6.62
N ASP A 172 21.77 2.73 -5.89
CA ASP A 172 22.55 1.59 -6.42
C ASP A 172 21.65 0.53 -7.09
N HIS A 173 20.45 0.31 -6.53
CA HIS A 173 19.49 -0.70 -6.97
C HIS A 173 18.09 -0.09 -7.14
N PRO A 174 17.93 0.91 -8.05
CA PRO A 174 16.68 1.66 -8.22
C PRO A 174 15.48 0.79 -8.57
N TRP A 175 15.70 -0.32 -9.27
CA TRP A 175 14.63 -1.24 -9.65
C TRP A 175 13.96 -1.95 -8.48
N ARG A 176 14.63 -2.08 -7.33
CA ARG A 176 14.00 -2.64 -6.12
C ARG A 176 12.99 -1.67 -5.54
N LEU A 177 13.37 -0.40 -5.44
CA LEU A 177 12.48 0.66 -4.97
C LEU A 177 11.37 0.95 -5.98
N ALA A 178 11.71 1.06 -7.27
CA ALA A 178 10.71 1.28 -8.31
C ALA A 178 9.71 0.12 -8.38
N GLY A 179 10.16 -1.13 -8.27
CA GLY A 179 9.28 -2.29 -8.25
C GLY A 179 8.31 -2.29 -7.05
N SER A 180 8.79 -1.92 -5.86
CA SER A 180 7.92 -1.84 -4.67
C SER A 180 6.91 -0.69 -4.77
N LEU A 181 7.31 0.44 -5.34
CA LEU A 181 6.42 1.58 -5.58
C LEU A 181 5.40 1.30 -6.71
N VAL A 182 5.79 0.56 -7.76
CA VAL A 182 4.84 0.07 -8.78
C VAL A 182 3.83 -0.86 -8.14
N LEU A 183 4.26 -1.81 -7.31
CA LEU A 183 3.34 -2.69 -6.58
C LEU A 183 2.37 -1.86 -5.72
N LEU A 184 2.86 -0.80 -5.07
CA LEU A 184 2.03 0.11 -4.29
C LEU A 184 0.96 0.80 -5.17
N CYS A 185 1.34 1.35 -6.33
CA CYS A 185 0.40 1.92 -7.30
C CYS A 185 -0.67 0.92 -7.77
N LEU A 186 -0.30 -0.35 -7.92
CA LEU A 186 -1.21 -1.40 -8.36
C LEU A 186 -2.23 -1.81 -7.30
N CYS A 187 -1.98 -1.54 -6.02
CA CYS A 187 -2.88 -1.97 -4.94
C CYS A 187 -4.05 -1.01 -4.71
N SER A 188 -3.86 0.30 -4.90
CA SER A 188 -4.90 1.31 -4.63
C SER A 188 -4.59 2.67 -5.25
N ALA A 189 -5.64 3.50 -5.39
CA ALA A 189 -5.51 4.92 -5.76
C ALA A 189 -4.59 5.68 -4.79
N TYR A 190 -4.70 5.42 -3.49
CA TYR A 190 -3.82 5.99 -2.47
C TYR A 190 -2.37 5.56 -2.65
N GLY A 191 -2.15 4.32 -3.09
CA GLY A 191 -0.83 3.80 -3.40
C GLY A 191 -0.14 4.63 -4.49
N VAL A 192 -0.88 5.12 -5.50
CA VAL A 192 -0.35 6.04 -6.52
C VAL A 192 0.11 7.35 -5.89
N ILE A 193 -0.69 7.93 -4.98
CA ILE A 193 -0.36 9.18 -4.29
C ILE A 193 0.90 9.02 -3.42
N LEU A 194 0.94 7.96 -2.61
CA LEU A 194 2.08 7.64 -1.74
C LEU A 194 3.35 7.38 -2.57
N ALA A 195 3.25 6.59 -3.63
CA ALA A 195 4.37 6.32 -4.53
C ALA A 195 4.86 7.60 -5.22
N GLY A 196 3.96 8.47 -5.66
CA GLY A 196 4.29 9.78 -6.22
C GLY A 196 5.05 10.65 -5.23
N GLY A 197 4.57 10.75 -3.98
CA GLY A 197 5.24 11.52 -2.93
C GLY A 197 6.63 10.99 -2.58
N ILE A 198 6.78 9.68 -2.43
CA ILE A 198 8.09 9.05 -2.15
C ILE A 198 9.05 9.26 -3.32
N THR A 199 8.56 9.12 -4.56
CA THR A 199 9.34 9.36 -5.78
C THR A 199 9.77 10.82 -5.88
N MET A 200 8.89 11.77 -5.54
CA MET A 200 9.21 13.19 -5.52
C MET A 200 10.34 13.49 -4.53
N VAL A 201 10.29 12.91 -3.32
CA VAL A 201 11.37 13.03 -2.33
C VAL A 201 12.68 12.42 -2.86
N TRP A 202 12.61 11.27 -3.54
CA TRP A 202 13.78 10.63 -4.13
C TRP A 202 14.42 11.49 -5.22
N VAL A 203 13.64 12.00 -6.17
CA VAL A 203 14.12 12.92 -7.22
C VAL A 203 14.70 14.20 -6.60
N TRP A 204 13.99 14.79 -5.63
CA TRP A 204 14.44 16.00 -4.93
C TRP A 204 15.80 15.82 -4.26
N ARG A 205 16.06 14.66 -3.64
CA ARG A 205 17.37 14.34 -3.05
C ARG A 205 18.48 14.31 -4.08
N VAL A 206 18.25 13.68 -5.23
CA VAL A 206 19.24 13.65 -6.31
C VAL A 206 19.47 15.05 -6.87
N TRP A 207 18.39 15.82 -7.07
CA TRP A 207 18.47 17.21 -7.54
C TRP A 207 19.27 18.09 -6.59
N ARG A 208 19.03 18.02 -5.29
CA ARG A 208 19.78 18.76 -4.26
C ARG A 208 21.27 18.41 -4.23
N GLN A 209 21.64 17.16 -4.53
CA GLN A 209 23.03 16.71 -4.47
C GLN A 209 23.80 16.95 -5.77
N ARG A 210 23.14 16.82 -6.93
CA ARG A 210 23.81 16.77 -8.25
C ARG A 210 23.23 17.76 -9.27
N GLY A 211 22.29 18.60 -8.86
CA GLY A 211 21.57 19.54 -9.73
C GLY A 211 20.71 18.85 -10.79
N ILE A 212 20.13 19.65 -11.69
CA ILE A 212 19.25 19.15 -12.77
C ILE A 212 19.98 18.23 -13.75
N ARG A 213 21.26 18.51 -14.03
CA ARG A 213 22.11 17.64 -14.87
C ARG A 213 22.30 16.27 -14.23
N GLY A 214 22.41 16.18 -12.91
CA GLY A 214 22.51 14.90 -12.21
C GLY A 214 21.22 14.08 -12.19
N VAL A 215 20.05 14.73 -12.27
CA VAL A 215 18.76 14.04 -12.42
C VAL A 215 18.63 13.47 -13.83
N LEU A 216 18.92 14.27 -14.86
CA LEU A 216 18.72 13.88 -16.27
C LEU A 216 19.83 13.01 -16.84
N MET A 217 21.08 13.28 -16.47
CA MET A 217 22.28 12.63 -17.03
C MET A 217 23.05 11.79 -16.00
N GLY A 218 22.51 11.62 -14.79
CA GLY A 218 23.13 10.81 -13.75
C GLY A 218 22.93 9.32 -13.98
N SER A 219 22.29 8.64 -13.02
CA SER A 219 22.02 7.21 -13.10
C SER A 219 20.90 6.94 -14.10
N LYS A 220 21.25 6.42 -15.28
CA LYS A 220 20.28 5.92 -16.28
C LYS A 220 19.22 4.99 -15.67
N PRO A 221 19.55 4.01 -14.79
CA PRO A 221 18.52 3.15 -14.20
C PRO A 221 17.64 3.88 -13.18
N CYS A 222 18.11 4.93 -12.48
CA CYS A 222 17.24 5.76 -11.64
C CYS A 222 16.24 6.55 -12.50
N LEU A 223 16.71 7.21 -13.56
CA LEU A 223 15.86 7.96 -14.48
C LEU A 223 14.80 7.05 -15.12
N ALA A 224 15.21 5.88 -15.61
CA ALA A 224 14.28 4.90 -16.15
C ALA A 224 13.25 4.44 -15.11
N GLY A 225 13.68 4.22 -13.85
CA GLY A 225 12.78 3.91 -12.74
C GLY A 225 11.73 5.01 -12.50
N TRP A 226 12.14 6.28 -12.51
CA TRP A 226 11.21 7.42 -12.35
C TRP A 226 10.23 7.54 -13.52
N LEU A 227 10.70 7.35 -14.75
CA LEU A 227 9.84 7.37 -15.93
C LEU A 227 8.82 6.23 -15.92
N VAL A 228 9.23 5.03 -15.50
CA VAL A 228 8.30 3.90 -15.31
C VAL A 228 7.28 4.23 -14.23
N LEU A 229 7.69 4.78 -13.09
CA LEU A 229 6.77 5.17 -12.03
C LEU A 229 5.78 6.25 -12.47
N LEU A 230 6.24 7.23 -13.24
CA LEU A 230 5.38 8.25 -13.83
C LEU A 230 4.38 7.63 -14.82
N ALA A 231 4.84 6.78 -15.73
CA ALA A 231 3.98 6.13 -16.72
C ALA A 231 2.93 5.21 -16.05
N VAL A 232 3.35 4.41 -15.07
CA VAL A 232 2.44 3.55 -14.29
C VAL A 232 1.46 4.41 -13.49
N GLY A 233 1.93 5.44 -12.80
CA GLY A 233 1.06 6.33 -12.03
C GLY A 233 0.00 6.99 -12.91
N LEU A 234 0.39 7.56 -14.05
CA LEU A 234 -0.54 8.16 -15.00
C LEU A 234 -1.50 7.13 -15.61
N GLY A 235 -1.00 5.94 -15.96
CA GLY A 235 -1.81 4.87 -16.52
C GLY A 235 -2.87 4.37 -15.53
N ILE A 236 -2.50 4.16 -14.26
CA ILE A 236 -3.42 3.75 -13.21
C ILE A 236 -4.43 4.86 -12.92
N THR A 237 -4.00 6.12 -12.80
CA THR A 237 -4.90 7.26 -12.60
C THR A 237 -5.91 7.39 -13.74
N ALA A 238 -5.47 7.24 -15.00
CA ALA A 238 -6.37 7.26 -16.14
C ALA A 238 -7.37 6.10 -16.10
N LEU A 239 -6.92 4.93 -15.64
CA LEU A 239 -7.72 3.72 -15.57
C LEU A 239 -8.81 3.77 -14.47
N ILE A 240 -8.51 4.40 -13.34
CA ILE A 240 -9.48 4.56 -12.23
C ILE A 240 -10.31 5.83 -12.33
N TRP A 241 -10.08 6.66 -13.37
CA TRP A 241 -10.78 7.93 -13.51
C TRP A 241 -12.29 7.68 -13.63
N PRO A 242 -13.13 8.29 -12.78
CA PRO A 242 -14.55 7.96 -12.72
C PRO A 242 -15.24 8.27 -14.04
N LYS A 243 -16.08 7.33 -14.52
CA LYS A 243 -16.93 7.60 -15.69
C LYS A 243 -18.11 8.50 -15.29
N PRO A 244 -18.64 9.32 -16.21
CA PRO A 244 -19.73 10.26 -15.91
C PRO A 244 -21.03 9.61 -15.38
N ASN A 245 -21.22 8.31 -15.66
CA ASN A 245 -22.38 7.54 -15.23
C ASN A 245 -22.08 6.63 -14.03
N THR A 246 -21.00 6.89 -13.31
CA THR A 246 -20.72 6.19 -12.04
C THR A 246 -21.84 6.54 -11.06
N TYR A 247 -22.27 5.57 -10.26
CA TYR A 247 -23.39 5.72 -9.33
C TYR A 247 -23.08 6.84 -8.33
N ASP A 248 -23.68 8.00 -8.54
CA ASP A 248 -23.47 9.22 -7.75
C ASP A 248 -24.48 9.32 -6.60
N SER A 249 -24.84 8.18 -6.02
CA SER A 249 -25.89 8.04 -5.00
C SER A 249 -25.64 8.80 -3.70
N GLY A 250 -24.51 9.51 -3.59
CA GLY A 250 -24.27 10.50 -2.56
C GLY A 250 -24.66 11.91 -2.99
N LEU A 251 -24.36 12.35 -4.20
CA LEU A 251 -24.51 13.75 -4.60
C LEU A 251 -25.98 14.17 -4.72
N ASP A 252 -26.85 13.30 -5.25
CA ASP A 252 -28.28 13.57 -5.39
C ASP A 252 -29.04 13.46 -4.05
N LEU A 253 -28.57 12.63 -3.12
CA LEU A 253 -29.13 12.47 -1.76
C LEU A 253 -28.63 13.54 -0.77
N LEU A 254 -27.57 14.28 -1.12
CA LEU A 254 -26.91 15.26 -0.27
C LEU A 254 -26.99 16.70 -0.80
N ALA A 255 -27.79 16.93 -1.84
CA ALA A 255 -28.08 18.26 -2.39
C ALA A 255 -28.50 19.29 -1.32
N ASP A 256 -29.00 18.82 -0.17
CA ASP A 256 -29.47 19.66 0.94
C ASP A 256 -28.41 19.98 2.01
N SER A 257 -27.20 19.40 1.96
CA SER A 257 -26.12 19.67 2.92
C SER A 257 -24.85 20.18 2.24
N PRO A 258 -24.35 21.40 2.55
CA PRO A 258 -23.17 21.94 1.88
C PRO A 258 -21.93 21.10 2.23
N LEU A 259 -21.33 20.49 1.22
CA LEU A 259 -20.06 19.78 1.36
C LEU A 259 -18.97 20.71 1.93
N PRO A 260 -18.13 20.23 2.86
CA PRO A 260 -17.01 21.02 3.38
C PRO A 260 -16.10 21.51 2.26
N SER A 261 -15.53 22.71 2.37
CA SER A 261 -14.55 23.24 1.41
C SER A 261 -13.30 22.33 1.30
N VAL A 262 -12.56 22.36 0.19
CA VAL A 262 -11.32 21.55 0.03
C VAL A 262 -10.38 21.82 1.20
N TRP A 263 -10.24 23.09 1.57
CA TRP A 263 -9.40 23.51 2.68
C TRP A 263 -9.89 23.00 4.03
N GLN A 264 -11.21 22.94 4.25
CA GLN A 264 -11.75 22.32 5.46
C GLN A 264 -11.42 20.82 5.51
N MET A 265 -11.49 20.09 4.40
CA MET A 265 -11.08 18.68 4.35
C MET A 265 -9.59 18.50 4.61
N VAL A 266 -8.74 19.31 3.97
CA VAL A 266 -7.29 19.28 4.19
C VAL A 266 -6.96 19.54 5.66
N LEU A 267 -7.62 20.51 6.29
CA LEU A 267 -7.44 20.79 7.72
C LEU A 267 -7.92 19.64 8.59
N ARG A 268 -9.07 19.03 8.29
CA ARG A 268 -9.57 17.84 8.99
C ARG A 268 -8.57 16.68 8.87
N PHE A 269 -7.96 16.47 7.71
CA PHE A 269 -6.94 15.43 7.55
C PHE A 269 -5.67 15.70 8.35
N TRP A 270 -5.22 16.95 8.46
CA TRP A 270 -4.03 17.24 9.26
C TRP A 270 -4.29 17.19 10.77
N LEU A 271 -5.43 17.72 11.20
CA LEU A 271 -5.73 17.93 12.60
C LEU A 271 -6.42 16.73 13.25
N CYS A 272 -7.16 15.91 12.50
CA CYS A 272 -8.03 14.91 13.11
C CYS A 272 -7.62 13.49 12.74
N LEU A 273 -7.24 13.27 11.48
CA LEU A 273 -7.01 11.93 10.96
C LEU A 273 -5.98 11.10 11.75
N PRO A 274 -4.82 11.62 12.20
CA PRO A 274 -3.88 10.79 12.97
C PRO A 274 -4.52 10.27 14.26
N SER A 275 -5.16 11.14 15.04
CA SER A 275 -5.84 10.74 16.28
C SER A 275 -7.02 9.81 16.03
N GLU A 276 -7.82 10.09 15.01
CA GLU A 276 -8.95 9.27 14.63
C GLU A 276 -8.51 7.86 14.27
N THR A 277 -7.46 7.79 13.45
CA THR A 277 -6.85 6.55 13.04
C THR A 277 -6.07 5.85 14.15
N MET A 278 -5.99 6.31 15.40
CA MET A 278 -5.26 5.55 16.42
C MET A 278 -5.96 5.49 17.78
N PHE A 279 -6.74 6.49 18.15
CA PHE A 279 -7.14 6.71 19.53
C PHE A 279 -8.60 7.13 19.71
N THR A 280 -9.15 7.96 18.83
CA THR A 280 -10.37 8.71 19.15
C THR A 280 -11.64 8.12 18.54
N SER A 281 -11.56 7.47 17.37
CA SER A 281 -12.68 6.77 16.71
C SER A 281 -14.02 7.53 16.73
N VAL A 282 -14.00 8.85 16.66
CA VAL A 282 -15.20 9.70 16.73
C VAL A 282 -16.05 9.52 15.47
N PHE A 283 -15.42 9.20 14.33
CA PHE A 283 -16.09 9.05 13.05
C PHE A 283 -16.41 7.61 12.66
N SER A 284 -16.44 6.66 13.62
CA SER A 284 -16.37 5.20 13.39
C SER A 284 -17.24 4.64 12.25
N ASP A 285 -18.37 5.26 11.94
CA ASP A 285 -19.35 4.76 10.96
C ASP A 285 -19.78 5.81 9.92
N SER A 286 -19.06 6.93 9.80
CA SER A 286 -19.47 8.06 8.96
C SER A 286 -18.31 8.68 8.22
N MET A 287 -18.50 9.07 6.95
CA MET A 287 -17.42 9.72 6.22
C MET A 287 -17.07 11.05 6.88
N LEU A 288 -15.77 11.33 6.98
CA LEU A 288 -15.19 12.58 7.50
C LEU A 288 -15.83 13.85 6.90
N SER A 289 -16.41 13.69 5.71
CA SER A 289 -17.14 14.70 4.96
C SER A 289 -18.47 15.12 5.58
N PHE A 290 -19.17 14.25 6.32
CA PHE A 290 -20.58 14.43 6.70
C PHE A 290 -20.82 14.49 8.21
N VAL A 291 -19.80 14.32 9.04
CA VAL A 291 -20.00 14.30 10.50
C VAL A 291 -20.00 15.70 11.09
N SER A 292 -21.08 16.02 11.80
CA SER A 292 -21.10 17.07 12.81
C SER A 292 -20.54 16.52 14.13
N ALA A 293 -19.26 16.76 14.39
CA ALA A 293 -18.68 16.54 15.72
C ALA A 293 -18.80 17.81 16.57
N SER A 294 -18.97 17.64 17.87
CA SER A 294 -18.98 18.71 18.87
C SER A 294 -17.64 19.45 18.90
N ALA A 295 -17.64 20.69 19.38
CA ALA A 295 -16.41 21.49 19.51
C ALA A 295 -15.36 20.80 20.39
N TRP A 296 -15.79 20.06 21.41
CA TRP A 296 -14.90 19.28 22.28
C TRP A 296 -14.23 18.13 21.54
N GLU A 297 -14.98 17.35 20.74
CA GLU A 297 -14.42 16.24 19.96
C GLU A 297 -13.38 16.74 18.95
N TRP A 298 -13.68 17.84 18.23
CA TRP A 298 -12.71 18.48 17.33
C TRP A 298 -11.43 18.90 18.04
N MET A 299 -11.56 19.51 19.22
CA MET A 299 -10.41 19.93 20.00
C MET A 299 -9.58 18.73 20.49
N MET A 300 -10.24 17.68 21.00
CA MET A 300 -9.56 16.47 21.47
C MET A 300 -8.76 15.81 20.34
N MET A 301 -9.37 15.64 19.16
CA MET A 301 -8.71 15.08 17.97
C MET A 301 -7.50 15.93 17.56
N ALA A 302 -7.66 17.26 17.52
CA ALA A 302 -6.59 18.19 17.18
C ALA A 302 -5.40 18.09 18.14
N VAL A 303 -5.66 18.01 19.45
CA VAL A 303 -4.60 17.90 20.47
C VAL A 303 -3.85 16.57 20.34
N ILE A 304 -4.57 15.44 20.24
CA ILE A 304 -3.94 14.12 20.14
C ILE A 304 -3.15 14.01 18.84
N SER A 305 -3.70 14.45 17.70
CA SER A 305 -2.97 14.46 16.42
C SER A 305 -1.75 15.37 16.48
N GLY A 306 -1.83 16.53 17.16
CA GLY A 306 -0.70 17.42 17.37
C GLY A 306 0.45 16.76 18.13
N LEU A 307 0.13 16.00 19.19
CA LEU A 307 1.11 15.22 19.95
C LEU A 307 1.75 14.12 19.09
N MET A 308 0.94 13.40 18.30
CA MET A 308 1.44 12.39 17.36
C MET A 308 2.39 13.00 16.32
N TRP A 309 1.98 14.11 15.70
CA TRP A 309 2.82 14.84 14.75
C TRP A 309 4.13 15.30 15.38
N ALA A 310 4.11 15.81 16.61
CA ALA A 310 5.32 16.21 17.31
C ALA A 310 6.30 15.03 17.44
N VAL A 311 5.81 13.84 17.80
CA VAL A 311 6.63 12.62 17.88
C VAL A 311 7.15 12.20 16.51
N PHE A 312 6.29 12.11 15.49
CA PHE A 312 6.67 11.66 14.15
C PHE A 312 7.65 12.63 13.47
N VAL A 313 7.39 13.94 13.56
CA VAL A 313 8.28 14.98 13.04
C VAL A 313 9.62 14.95 13.77
N HIS A 314 9.62 14.81 15.10
CA HIS A 314 10.87 14.72 15.86
C HIS A 314 11.72 13.53 15.40
N LEU A 315 11.12 12.34 15.28
CA LEU A 315 11.80 11.12 14.86
C LEU A 315 12.31 11.22 13.41
N ALA A 316 11.47 11.71 12.49
CA ALA A 316 11.82 11.86 11.09
C ALA A 316 12.91 12.93 10.87
N TYR A 317 12.85 14.04 11.62
CA TYR A 317 13.85 15.10 11.61
C TYR A 317 15.21 14.60 12.10
N ARG A 318 15.26 13.93 13.27
CA ARG A 318 16.49 13.33 13.84
C ARG A 318 17.20 12.39 12.86
N ARG A 319 16.47 11.80 11.92
CA ARG A 319 16.97 10.81 10.96
C ARG A 319 17.21 11.40 9.55
N GLY A 320 16.88 12.67 9.31
CA GLY A 320 17.02 13.34 8.01
C GLY A 320 16.00 12.89 6.96
N GLU A 321 14.94 12.22 7.38
CA GLU A 321 13.92 11.59 6.52
C GLU A 321 12.58 12.34 6.57
N LEU A 322 12.56 13.58 7.07
CA LEU A 322 11.33 14.37 7.23
C LEU A 322 10.50 14.50 5.94
N GLY A 323 11.17 14.62 4.79
CA GLY A 323 10.51 14.70 3.49
C GLY A 323 9.65 13.46 3.18
N LEU A 324 10.10 12.26 3.57
CA LEU A 324 9.34 11.03 3.35
C LEU A 324 8.05 10.94 4.17
N LEU A 325 8.00 11.64 5.30
CA LEU A 325 6.80 11.70 6.12
C LEU A 325 5.85 12.77 5.59
N LEU A 326 6.34 14.01 5.48
CA LEU A 326 5.48 15.16 5.21
C LEU A 326 5.01 15.22 3.76
N VAL A 327 5.84 14.84 2.78
CA VAL A 327 5.49 14.99 1.37
C VAL A 327 4.37 14.02 0.94
N PRO A 328 4.50 12.70 1.15
CA PRO A 328 3.42 11.77 0.80
C PRO A 328 2.14 12.08 1.58
N TYR A 329 2.25 12.43 2.86
CA TYR A 329 1.08 12.78 3.67
C TYR A 329 0.39 14.06 3.18
N ALA A 330 1.15 15.13 2.88
CA ALA A 330 0.58 16.37 2.34
C ALA A 330 -0.12 16.13 1.00
N MET A 331 0.49 15.36 0.09
CA MET A 331 -0.12 15.00 -1.18
C MET A 331 -1.41 14.21 -0.97
N MET A 332 -1.41 13.28 -0.02
CA MET A 332 -2.59 12.50 0.34
C MET A 332 -3.70 13.38 0.94
N CYS A 333 -3.38 14.39 1.76
CA CYS A 333 -4.39 15.33 2.26
C CYS A 333 -5.03 16.16 1.14
N VAL A 334 -4.21 16.68 0.22
CA VAL A 334 -4.69 17.55 -0.87
C VAL A 334 -5.49 16.74 -1.88
N LEU A 335 -4.93 15.65 -2.40
CA LEU A 335 -5.58 14.83 -3.42
C LEU A 335 -6.73 14.01 -2.82
N GLY A 336 -6.61 13.56 -1.57
CA GLY A 336 -7.70 12.91 -0.85
C GLY A 336 -8.89 13.84 -0.60
N ALA A 337 -8.66 15.15 -0.44
CA ALA A 337 -9.73 16.11 -0.23
C ALA A 337 -10.61 16.25 -1.48
N ASP A 338 -9.98 16.25 -2.66
CA ASP A 338 -10.70 16.24 -3.93
C ASP A 338 -11.37 14.88 -4.19
N ILE A 339 -10.66 13.75 -3.98
CA ILE A 339 -11.23 12.41 -4.19
C ILE A 339 -12.46 12.16 -3.30
N SER A 340 -12.40 12.57 -2.03
CA SER A 340 -13.51 12.43 -1.07
C SER A 340 -14.79 13.17 -1.44
N ARG A 341 -14.72 14.09 -2.43
CA ARG A 341 -15.87 14.82 -2.97
C ARG A 341 -16.45 14.17 -4.22
N PHE A 342 -15.66 13.38 -4.96
CA PHE A 342 -16.05 12.78 -6.24
C PHE A 342 -16.42 11.30 -6.14
N ILE A 343 -15.92 10.57 -5.14
CA ILE A 343 -16.13 9.12 -5.01
C ILE A 343 -16.65 8.84 -3.61
N MET A 344 -17.97 8.73 -3.49
CA MET A 344 -18.68 8.57 -2.21
C MET A 344 -18.96 7.11 -1.82
N TRP A 345 -18.60 6.13 -2.66
CA TRP A 345 -19.29 4.83 -2.62
C TRP A 345 -18.70 3.72 -1.73
N GLU A 346 -17.44 3.79 -1.31
CA GLU A 346 -16.92 2.75 -0.40
C GLU A 346 -16.89 3.31 1.04
N SER A 347 -17.75 2.78 1.92
CA SER A 347 -17.55 2.79 3.37
C SER A 347 -16.15 2.30 3.77
N SER A 348 -15.53 1.50 2.89
CA SER A 348 -14.14 1.08 2.93
C SER A 348 -13.13 2.17 2.54
N TRP A 349 -13.46 3.35 1.98
CA TRP A 349 -12.48 4.43 1.72
C TRP A 349 -12.00 5.07 3.01
N GLY A 350 -12.89 5.25 3.99
CA GLY A 350 -12.49 5.60 5.36
C GLY A 350 -11.48 4.56 5.84
N ILE A 351 -11.85 3.29 5.90
CA ILE A 351 -10.98 2.22 6.38
C ILE A 351 -9.70 2.04 5.53
N SER A 352 -9.73 2.29 4.22
CA SER A 352 -8.60 2.18 3.28
C SER A 352 -7.66 3.38 3.39
N PHE A 353 -8.19 4.58 3.58
CA PHE A 353 -7.44 5.79 3.90
C PHE A 353 -6.83 5.66 5.30
N TRP A 354 -7.59 5.14 6.25
CA TRP A 354 -7.16 4.84 7.61
C TRP A 354 -6.10 3.74 7.63
N CYS A 355 -6.22 2.71 6.80
CA CYS A 355 -5.18 1.71 6.58
C CYS A 355 -4.00 2.36 5.87
N CYS A 356 -4.16 3.12 4.79
CA CYS A 356 -3.05 3.80 4.11
C CYS A 356 -2.26 4.73 5.04
N VAL A 357 -2.92 5.46 5.93
CA VAL A 357 -2.30 6.34 6.93
C VAL A 357 -1.69 5.53 8.06
N ARG A 358 -2.37 4.53 8.62
CA ARG A 358 -1.78 3.60 9.60
C ARG A 358 -0.57 2.86 9.04
N CYS A 359 -0.66 2.35 7.82
CA CYS A 359 0.40 1.70 7.06
C CYS A 359 1.53 2.68 6.82
N ALA A 360 1.25 3.88 6.33
CA ALA A 360 2.27 4.90 6.12
C ALA A 360 2.92 5.30 7.44
N GLU A 361 2.19 5.45 8.54
CA GLU A 361 2.75 5.81 9.85
C GLU A 361 3.56 4.67 10.47
N ILE A 362 3.02 3.45 10.53
CA ILE A 362 3.71 2.24 11.02
C ILE A 362 4.93 1.95 10.15
N VAL A 363 4.81 2.11 8.83
CA VAL A 363 5.90 1.84 7.90
C VAL A 363 6.88 3.01 7.82
N LEU A 364 6.50 4.28 7.94
CA LEU A 364 7.42 5.41 8.09
C LEU A 364 8.15 5.33 9.45
N TRP A 365 7.46 4.87 10.49
CA TRP A 365 8.04 4.54 11.78
C TRP A 365 8.98 3.31 11.70
N ALA A 366 8.66 2.31 10.88
CA ALA A 366 9.54 1.18 10.57
C ALA A 366 10.74 1.61 9.73
N TRP A 367 10.54 2.45 8.70
CA TRP A 367 11.57 2.98 7.79
C TRP A 367 12.64 3.72 8.57
N THR A 368 12.23 4.44 9.61
CA THR A 368 13.14 5.19 10.44
C THR A 368 13.99 4.26 11.35
N THR A 369 13.59 3.01 11.61
CA THR A 369 14.38 2.02 12.39
C THR A 369 15.42 1.23 11.59
N PHE A 370 15.39 1.25 10.25
CA PHE A 370 16.37 0.53 9.38
C PHE A 370 17.83 1.04 9.42
N ARG A 371 18.19 1.95 10.35
CA ARG A 371 19.56 2.49 10.49
C ARG A 371 20.49 1.68 11.40
N ARG A 372 20.00 0.68 12.13
CA ARG A 372 20.86 -0.19 12.98
C ARG A 372 21.02 -1.55 12.31
N GLY A 373 22.04 -1.64 11.46
CA GLY A 373 22.49 -2.82 10.74
C GLY A 373 23.74 -2.46 9.95
#